data_AF-A0A7R9B9W4-F1
#
_entry.id   AF-A0A7R9B9W4-F1
#
_cell.length_a   1.000
_cell.length_b   1.000
_cell.length_c   1.000
_cell.angle_alpha   90.00
_cell.angle_beta   90.00
_cell.angle_gamma   90.00
#
_symmetry.space_group_name_H-M   'P 1'
#
loop_
_entity.id
_entity.type
_entity.pdbx_description
1 polymer ?
#
loop_
_entity_poly.entity_id
_entity_poly.type
_entity_poly.pdbx_seq_one_letter_code
_entity_poly.pdbx_strand_id
1 'polypeptide(L)'
;DWSLKYEQDEPVQPRYEINAPDLYIPMMAFVTYVLLAGLVLGMQNRFSPEVLGIQASSALAWTVVEIVVEIVTLYVTNIQTKLRTLDLVAFGGYKYVGYV
;
A
#
# COMPACT_ATOMS: atom_id res chain seq x y z
N ASP A 1 -14.91 -2.89 -33.66
CA ASP A 1 -14.76 -1.53 -33.14
C ASP A 1 -13.94 -1.63 -31.86
N TRP A 2 -12.69 -1.17 -31.90
CA TRP A 2 -11.67 -1.37 -30.84
C TRP A 2 -11.48 -0.10 -29.98
N SER A 3 -12.51 0.75 -29.92
CA SER A 3 -12.48 1.97 -29.15
C SER A 3 -12.69 1.70 -27.66
N LEU A 4 -11.86 2.33 -26.82
CA LEU A 4 -12.02 2.34 -25.36
C LEU A 4 -13.36 3.00 -25.00
N LYS A 5 -14.21 2.31 -24.23
CA LYS A 5 -15.58 2.75 -23.89
C LYS A 5 -15.72 3.37 -22.50
N TYR A 6 -14.62 3.69 -21.83
CA TYR A 6 -14.60 4.21 -20.45
C TYR A 6 -14.17 5.67 -20.45
N GLU A 7 -14.71 6.48 -19.52
CA GLU A 7 -14.30 7.88 -19.32
C GLU A 7 -12.80 7.95 -18.97
N GLN A 8 -12.01 8.65 -19.78
CA GLN A 8 -10.57 8.84 -19.57
C GLN A 8 -10.25 9.94 -18.54
N ASP A 9 -11.28 10.63 -18.03
CA ASP A 9 -11.08 11.75 -17.13
C ASP A 9 -10.86 11.35 -15.67
N GLU A 10 -11.28 10.14 -15.27
CA GLU A 10 -11.01 9.60 -13.94
C GLU A 10 -10.10 8.37 -14.02
N PRO A 11 -9.33 8.06 -12.95
CA PRO A 11 -8.61 6.80 -12.85
C PRO A 11 -9.57 5.62 -13.04
N VAL A 12 -9.26 4.75 -14.01
CA VAL A 12 -10.09 3.59 -14.33
C VAL A 12 -10.06 2.62 -13.14
N GLN A 13 -11.22 2.10 -12.76
CA GLN A 13 -11.28 1.13 -11.67
C GLN A 13 -10.48 -0.13 -12.05
N PRO A 14 -9.76 -0.76 -11.10
CA PRO A 14 -8.94 -1.96 -11.36
C PRO A 14 -9.68 -3.15 -11.99
N ARG A 15 -11.02 -3.16 -11.90
CA ARG A 15 -11.86 -4.16 -12.58
C ARG A 15 -11.80 -4.07 -14.11
N TYR A 16 -11.56 -2.89 -14.66
CA TYR A 16 -11.62 -2.62 -16.10
C TYR A 16 -10.25 -2.44 -16.74
N GLU A 17 -9.21 -2.22 -15.93
CA GLU A 17 -7.82 -2.09 -16.38
C GLU A 17 -6.89 -2.92 -15.49
N ILE A 18 -6.23 -3.92 -16.08
CA ILE A 18 -5.35 -4.85 -15.35
C ILE A 18 -4.12 -4.16 -14.73
N ASN A 19 -3.72 -3.02 -15.29
CA ASN A 19 -2.56 -2.25 -14.83
C ASN A 19 -2.95 -1.16 -13.82
N ALA A 20 -4.25 -0.91 -13.61
CA ALA A 20 -4.67 0.10 -12.66
C ALA A 20 -4.35 -0.37 -11.23
N PRO A 21 -3.75 0.48 -10.40
CA PRO A 21 -3.31 0.12 -9.06
C PRO A 21 -4.51 -0.30 -8.21
N ASP A 22 -4.46 -1.52 -7.69
CA ASP A 22 -5.40 -2.00 -6.69
C ASP A 22 -4.78 -2.03 -5.29
N LEU A 23 -5.63 -2.18 -4.28
CA LEU A 23 -5.20 -2.34 -2.89
C LEU A 23 -4.93 -3.80 -2.52
N TYR A 24 -5.25 -4.75 -3.41
CA TYR A 24 -5.14 -6.17 -3.11
C TYR A 24 -3.68 -6.58 -2.99
N ILE A 25 -2.86 -6.24 -3.99
CA ILE A 25 -1.43 -6.60 -3.99
C ILE A 25 -0.70 -5.97 -2.78
N PRO A 26 -0.80 -4.64 -2.54
CA PRO A 26 -0.19 -4.02 -1.36
C PRO A 26 -0.66 -4.60 -0.02
N MET A 27 -1.96 -4.89 0.12
CA MET A 27 -2.51 -5.47 1.36
C MET A 27 -2.00 -6.89 1.59
N MET A 28 -2.02 -7.73 0.56
CA MET A 28 -1.49 -9.10 0.66
C MET A 28 0.01 -9.12 0.93
N ALA A 29 0.77 -8.19 0.33
CA ALA A 29 2.19 -8.03 0.60
C ALA A 29 2.45 -7.60 2.04
N PHE A 30 1.68 -6.67 2.58
CA PHE A 30 1.75 -6.27 3.99
C PHE A 30 1.49 -7.45 4.94
N VAL A 31 0.43 -8.23 4.69
CA VAL A 31 0.11 -9.43 5.50
C VAL A 31 1.26 -10.45 5.42
N THR A 32 1.77 -10.71 4.22
CA THR A 32 2.89 -11.63 4.02
C THR A 32 4.15 -11.15 4.74
N TYR A 33 4.46 -9.86 4.67
CA TYR A 33 5.57 -9.26 5.41
C TYR A 33 5.45 -9.49 6.93
N VAL A 34 4.25 -9.29 7.50
CA VAL A 34 4.02 -9.55 8.94
C VAL A 34 4.21 -11.04 9.26
N LEU A 35 3.70 -11.94 8.43
CA LEU A 35 3.87 -13.38 8.62
C LEU A 35 5.33 -13.82 8.52
N LEU A 36 6.08 -13.28 7.55
CA LEU A 36 7.53 -13.53 7.40
C LEU A 36 8.31 -13.02 8.61
N ALA A 37 8.00 -11.81 9.09
CA ALA A 37 8.60 -11.29 10.32
C ALA A 37 8.33 -12.22 11.51
N GLY A 38 7.11 -12.74 11.64
CA GLY A 38 6.75 -13.74 12.65
C GLY A 38 7.53 -15.05 12.51
N LEU A 39 7.69 -15.54 11.28
CA LEU A 39 8.46 -16.75 10.99
C LEU A 39 9.94 -16.57 11.35
N VAL A 40 10.56 -15.45 10.97
CA VAL A 40 11.95 -15.13 11.32
C VAL A 40 12.13 -15.01 12.84
N LEU A 41 11.20 -14.37 13.54
CA LEU A 41 11.22 -14.30 15.01
C LEU A 41 11.09 -15.68 15.65
N GLY A 42 10.26 -16.55 15.07
CA GLY A 42 10.11 -17.95 15.47
C GLY A 42 11.40 -18.75 15.32
N MET A 43 12.07 -18.62 14.18
CA MET A 43 13.37 -19.27 13.93
C MET A 43 14.45 -18.82 14.92
N GLN A 44 14.36 -17.59 15.43
CA GLN A 44 15.30 -17.04 16.41
C GLN A 44 14.93 -17.36 17.87
N ASN A 45 13.85 -18.12 18.14
CA ASN A 45 13.29 -18.32 19.48
C ASN A 45 12.92 -17.02 20.22
N ARG A 46 12.55 -15.97 19.47
CA ARG A 46 12.18 -14.64 19.99
C ARG A 46 10.72 -14.29 19.70
N PHE A 47 9.95 -15.25 19.22
CA PHE A 47 8.55 -15.04 18.90
C PHE A 47 7.73 -14.81 20.16
N SER A 48 7.03 -13.68 20.18
CA SER A 48 5.90 -13.46 21.07
C SER A 48 4.78 -12.79 20.26
N PRO A 49 3.50 -13.10 20.53
CA PRO A 49 2.38 -12.45 19.86
C PRO A 49 2.41 -10.92 19.99
N GLU A 50 2.91 -10.42 21.12
CA GLU A 50 3.05 -8.99 21.38
C GLU A 50 4.08 -8.35 20.45
N VAL A 51 5.22 -8.99 20.23
CA VAL A 51 6.26 -8.47 19.31
C VAL A 51 5.75 -8.46 17.86
N LEU A 52 5.01 -9.50 17.46
CA LEU A 52 4.39 -9.53 16.13
C LEU A 52 3.37 -8.41 15.96
N GLY A 53 2.52 -8.19 16.97
CA GLY A 53 1.52 -7.12 16.98
C GLY A 53 2.16 -5.74 16.94
N ILE A 54 3.26 -5.54 17.68
CA ILE A 54 4.05 -4.30 17.64
C ILE A 54 4.61 -4.09 16.23
N GLN A 55 5.24 -5.11 15.63
CA GLN A 55 5.81 -5.01 14.29
C GLN A 55 4.76 -4.62 13.23
N ALA A 56 3.60 -5.29 13.25
CA ALA A 56 2.50 -4.99 12.35
C ALA A 56 1.96 -3.57 12.56
N SER A 57 1.74 -3.18 13.82
CA SER A 57 1.21 -1.85 14.18
C SER A 57 2.20 -0.74 13.83
N SER A 58 3.49 -0.93 14.07
CA SER A 58 4.54 0.03 13.72
C SER A 58 4.67 0.22 12.22
N ALA A 59 4.63 -0.86 11.44
CA ALA A 59 4.65 -0.77 9.98
C ALA A 59 3.41 -0.05 9.42
N LEU A 60 2.23 -0.35 9.96
CA LEU A 60 0.99 0.34 9.61
C LEU A 60 1.05 1.82 9.99
N ALA A 61 1.52 2.16 11.20
CA ALA A 61 1.66 3.54 11.66
C ALA A 61 2.61 4.34 10.75
N TRP A 62 3.75 3.77 10.37
CA TRP A 62 4.66 4.40 9.42
C TRP A 62 4.02 4.62 8.04
N THR A 63 3.23 3.66 7.57
CA THR A 63 2.50 3.80 6.30
C THR A 63 1.52 4.96 6.39
N VAL A 64 0.77 5.10 7.48
CA VAL A 64 -0.13 6.24 7.69
C VAL A 64 0.64 7.56 7.69
N VAL A 65 1.79 7.62 8.37
CA VAL A 65 2.64 8.83 8.40
C VAL A 65 3.11 9.20 6.99
N GLU A 66 3.56 8.25 6.18
CA GLU A 66 3.98 8.49 4.79
C GLU A 66 2.83 9.08 3.95
N ILE A 67 1.63 8.49 4.04
CA ILE A 67 0.45 9.00 3.30
C ILE A 67 0.09 10.42 3.73
N VAL A 68 0.20 10.73 5.03
CA VAL A 68 -0.01 12.11 5.51
C VAL A 68 1.05 13.05 4.92
N VAL A 69 2.32 12.65 4.90
CA VAL A 69 3.40 13.44 4.31
C VAL A 69 3.16 13.67 2.81
N GLU A 70 2.72 12.67 2.07
CA GLU A 70 2.37 12.78 0.64
C GLU A 70 1.21 13.76 0.41
N ILE A 71 0.13 13.64 1.20
CA ILE A 71 -1.01 14.56 1.13
C ILE A 71 -0.57 15.99 1.43
N VAL A 72 0.21 16.19 2.49
CA VAL A 72 0.74 17.52 2.85
C VAL A 72 1.64 18.05 1.74
N THR A 73 2.46 17.20 1.13
CA THR A 73 3.35 17.59 0.02
C THR A 73 2.53 18.05 -1.18
N LEU A 74 1.52 17.28 -1.60
CA LEU A 74 0.61 17.66 -2.69
C LEU A 74 -0.11 18.98 -2.39
N TYR A 75 -0.52 19.17 -1.13
CA TYR A 75 -1.20 20.39 -0.69
C TYR A 75 -0.28 21.61 -0.74
N VAL A 76 0.91 21.53 -0.14
CA VAL A 76 1.88 22.65 -0.08
C VAL A 76 2.42 23.02 -1.45
N THR A 77 2.65 22.03 -2.31
CA THR A 77 3.17 22.24 -3.68
C THR A 77 2.08 22.62 -4.68
N ASN A 78 0.80 22.57 -4.29
CA ASN A 78 -0.36 22.85 -5.15
C ASN A 78 -0.37 22.00 -6.45
N ILE A 79 0.07 20.75 -6.37
CA ILE A 79 0.08 19.86 -7.53
C ILE A 79 -1.33 19.34 -7.77
N GLN A 80 -1.90 19.66 -8.93
CA GLN A 80 -3.18 19.09 -9.37
C GLN A 80 -2.94 17.67 -9.88
N THR A 81 -3.52 16.69 -9.19
CA THR A 81 -3.43 15.27 -9.55
C THR A 81 -4.82 14.64 -9.55
N LYS A 82 -4.99 13.60 -10.38
CA LYS A 82 -6.20 12.76 -10.39
C LYS A 82 -6.14 11.65 -9.33
N LEU A 83 -5.01 11.51 -8.63
CA LEU A 83 -4.80 10.49 -7.60
C LEU A 83 -5.65 10.76 -6.37
N ARG A 84 -6.40 9.74 -5.95
CA ARG A 84 -7.17 9.71 -4.71
C ARG A 84 -6.29 9.16 -3.57
N THR A 85 -6.73 9.35 -2.33
CA THR A 85 -6.00 8.86 -1.14
C THR A 85 -5.75 7.34 -1.18
N LEU A 86 -6.68 6.55 -1.72
CA LEU A 86 -6.50 5.11 -1.85
C LEU A 86 -5.42 4.74 -2.89
N ASP A 87 -5.22 5.58 -3.90
CA ASP A 87 -4.16 5.39 -4.88
C ASP A 87 -2.80 5.63 -4.21
N LEU A 88 -2.70 6.66 -3.36
CA LEU A 88 -1.50 6.90 -2.54
C LEU A 88 -1.20 5.69 -1.63
N VAL A 89 -2.22 5.13 -0.97
CA VAL A 89 -2.07 3.92 -0.15
C VAL A 89 -1.62 2.73 -1.00
N ALA A 90 -2.18 2.56 -2.21
CA ALA A 90 -1.79 1.49 -3.11
C ALA A 90 -0.30 1.64 -3.49
N PHE A 91 0.10 2.80 -4.03
CA PHE A 91 1.47 3.06 -4.45
C PHE A 91 2.48 3.01 -3.31
N GLY A 92 2.19 3.62 -2.17
CA GLY A 92 3.05 3.57 -0.98
C GLY A 92 3.17 2.15 -0.40
N GLY A 93 2.09 1.38 -0.45
CA GLY A 93 2.05 0.00 0.03
C GLY A 93 2.80 -1.01 -0.85
N TYR A 94 3.09 -0.69 -2.12
CA TYR A 94 3.88 -1.58 -2.99
C TYR A 94 5.29 -1.87 -2.45
N LYS A 95 5.82 -1.05 -1.54
CA LYS A 95 7.11 -1.29 -0.88
C LYS A 95 7.16 -2.66 -0.17
N TYR A 96 6.02 -3.13 0.36
CA TYR A 96 5.95 -4.43 1.05
C TYR A 96 6.19 -5.61 0.11
N VAL A 97 5.92 -5.45 -1.20
CA VAL A 97 6.23 -6.49 -2.20
C VAL A 97 7.74 -6.73 -2.28
N GLY A 98 8.56 -5.69 -2.13
CA GLY A 98 10.02 -5.82 -2.14
C GLY A 98 10.61 -6.36 -0.83
N TYR A 99 9.83 -6.39 0.25
CA TYR A 99 10.25 -7.00 1.52
C TYR A 99 9.94 -8.50 1.60
N VAL A 100 9.04 -8.98 0.74
CA VAL A 100 8.61 -10.39 0.65
C VAL A 100 9.54 -11.19 -0.25
#